data_AF-A0A4S9CJ06-F1
#
_entry.id   AF-A0A4S9CJ06-F1
#
_cell.length_a   1.000
_cell.length_b   1.000
_cell.length_c   1.000
_cell.angle_alpha   90.00
_cell.angle_beta   90.00
_cell.angle_gamma   90.00
#
_symmetry.space_group_name_H-M   'P 1'
#
loop_
_entity.id
_entity.type
_entity.pdbx_description
1 polymer ?
#
loop_
_entity_poly.entity_id
_entity_poly.type
_entity_poly.pdbx_seq_one_letter_code
_entity_poly.pdbx_strand_id
1 'polypeptide(L)'
;MAAQIDLSAPIYQGDGTGNVILGANERIEPDTEALIAITHAFRRMLNGPQGVGLRVEIFYQCQFVGSLPAGFTHVRYDPTGRRDLRIHGHPSGRVYISGPDFVPHIVWLMRLRLDDCQCRFC
;
A
#
# COMPACT_ATOMS: atom_id res chain seq x y z
N MET A 1 -14.95 12.35 12.22
CA MET A 1 -14.60 12.30 10.79
C MET A 1 -13.32 11.49 10.66
N ALA A 2 -13.22 10.59 9.68
CA ALA A 2 -11.98 9.86 9.45
C ALA A 2 -10.91 10.82 8.89
N ALA A 3 -9.68 10.73 9.38
CA ALA A 3 -8.55 11.47 8.84
C ALA A 3 -8.25 10.99 7.41
N GLN A 4 -8.07 11.91 6.48
CA GLN A 4 -7.66 11.57 5.11
C GLN A 4 -6.14 11.66 5.02
N ILE A 5 -5.53 10.60 4.50
CA ILE A 5 -4.08 10.49 4.34
C ILE A 5 -3.80 10.26 2.86
N ASP A 6 -3.15 11.24 2.22
CA ASP A 6 -2.69 11.11 0.85
C ASP A 6 -1.33 10.44 0.81
N LEU A 7 -1.27 9.18 0.39
CA LEU A 7 -0.03 8.40 0.35
C LEU A 7 0.96 8.90 -0.70
N SER A 8 0.49 9.68 -1.67
CA SER A 8 1.34 10.30 -2.69
C SER A 8 1.99 11.60 -2.22
N ALA A 9 1.64 12.09 -1.02
CA ALA A 9 2.17 13.32 -0.47
C ALA A 9 3.71 13.30 -0.41
N PRO A 10 4.40 14.37 -0.84
CA PRO A 10 5.87 14.41 -0.90
C PRO A 10 6.58 14.12 0.43
N ILE A 11 5.89 14.34 1.55
CA ILE A 11 6.42 14.07 2.90
C ILE A 11 6.78 12.60 3.12
N TYR A 12 6.09 11.66 2.46
CA TYR A 12 6.34 10.22 2.62
C TYR A 12 7.53 9.71 1.80
N GLN A 13 8.18 10.59 1.01
CA GLN A 13 9.35 10.32 0.18
C GLN A 13 9.28 8.91 -0.44
N GLY A 14 8.41 8.63 -1.42
CA GLY A 14 8.25 7.26 -1.95
C GLY A 14 9.57 6.62 -2.41
N ASP A 15 9.75 5.30 -2.20
CA ASP A 15 10.85 4.48 -2.73
C ASP A 15 10.45 3.65 -3.95
N GLY A 16 9.25 3.86 -4.48
CA GLY A 16 8.80 3.13 -5.64
C GLY A 16 9.69 3.42 -6.84
N THR A 17 9.99 2.38 -7.60
CA THR A 17 10.84 2.46 -8.80
C THR A 17 10.09 2.94 -10.03
N GLY A 18 8.75 2.92 -10.02
CA GLY A 18 7.91 3.13 -11.20
C GLY A 18 7.98 1.99 -12.23
N ASN A 19 8.77 0.95 -11.96
CA ASN A 19 8.95 -0.15 -12.89
C ASN A 19 7.75 -1.10 -12.81
N VAL A 20 7.04 -1.20 -13.93
CA VAL A 20 5.90 -2.11 -14.09
C VAL A 20 6.14 -2.96 -15.33
N ILE A 21 6.30 -4.26 -15.13
CA ILE A 21 6.34 -5.25 -16.22
C ILE A 21 5.00 -5.98 -16.18
N LEU A 22 4.15 -5.71 -17.17
CA LEU A 22 2.81 -6.30 -17.26
C LEU A 22 2.86 -7.67 -17.96
N GLY A 23 2.22 -8.66 -17.35
CA GLY A 23 1.89 -9.94 -17.98
C GLY A 23 0.63 -9.86 -18.85
N ALA A 24 0.36 -10.94 -19.60
CA ALA A 24 -0.74 -11.01 -20.57
C ALA A 24 -2.15 -10.78 -19.99
N ASN A 25 -2.35 -11.00 -18.68
CA ASN A 25 -3.63 -10.82 -17.99
C ASN A 25 -3.60 -9.67 -16.98
N GLU A 26 -2.67 -8.74 -17.16
CA GLU A 26 -2.45 -7.62 -16.27
C GLU A 26 -2.76 -6.30 -16.95
N ARG A 27 -3.44 -5.43 -16.21
CA ARG A 27 -3.75 -4.07 -16.67
C ARG A 27 -3.59 -3.09 -15.53
N ILE A 28 -3.02 -1.93 -15.84
CA ILE A 28 -2.96 -0.81 -14.90
C ILE A 28 -4.40 -0.34 -14.64
N GLU A 29 -4.75 -0.16 -13.38
CA GLU A 29 -6.05 0.34 -12.95
C GLU A 29 -5.87 1.61 -12.12
N PRO A 30 -6.91 2.44 -11.99
CA PRO A 30 -6.88 3.56 -11.06
C PRO A 30 -6.55 3.10 -9.63
N ASP A 31 -5.82 3.95 -8.91
CA ASP A 31 -5.42 3.67 -7.53
C ASP A 31 -6.61 3.65 -6.57
N THR A 32 -7.76 4.22 -6.93
CA THR A 32 -8.95 4.30 -6.05
C THR A 32 -9.35 2.94 -5.47
N GLU A 33 -9.41 1.89 -6.29
CA GLU A 33 -9.76 0.55 -5.80
C GLU A 33 -8.67 -0.01 -4.86
N ALA A 34 -7.39 0.24 -5.20
CA ALA A 34 -6.27 -0.17 -4.36
C ALA A 34 -6.27 0.54 -3.01
N LEU A 35 -6.45 1.87 -2.99
CA LEU A 35 -6.48 2.67 -1.78
C LEU A 35 -7.63 2.26 -0.85
N ILE A 36 -8.79 1.88 -1.40
CA ILE A 36 -9.90 1.30 -0.63
C ILE A 36 -9.47 -0.03 0.00
N ALA A 37 -8.93 -0.95 -0.80
CA ALA A 37 -8.49 -2.27 -0.31
C ALA A 37 -7.39 -2.15 0.76
N ILE A 38 -6.42 -1.27 0.55
CA ILE A 38 -5.33 -0.96 1.49
C ILE A 38 -5.88 -0.33 2.76
N THR A 39 -6.83 0.62 2.66
CA THR A 39 -7.48 1.22 3.83
C THR A 39 -8.16 0.15 4.69
N HIS A 40 -8.88 -0.79 4.08
CA HIS A 40 -9.49 -1.90 4.80
C HIS A 40 -8.45 -2.84 5.44
N ALA A 41 -7.37 -3.15 4.73
CA ALA A 41 -6.28 -3.98 5.26
C ALA A 41 -5.57 -3.30 6.43
N PHE A 42 -5.26 -2.02 6.32
CA PHE A 42 -4.62 -1.22 7.36
C PHE A 42 -5.47 -1.14 8.61
N ARG A 43 -6.77 -0.85 8.48
CA ARG A 43 -7.71 -0.86 9.62
C ARG A 43 -7.80 -2.23 10.29
N ARG A 44 -7.78 -3.32 9.51
CA ARG A 44 -7.78 -4.67 10.06
C ARG A 44 -6.49 -4.94 10.86
N MET A 45 -5.33 -4.54 10.35
CA MET A 45 -4.06 -4.63 11.07
C MET A 45 -4.09 -3.79 12.35
N LEU A 46 -4.60 -2.56 12.28
CA LEU A 46 -4.76 -1.67 13.43
C LEU A 46 -5.68 -2.25 14.51
N ASN A 47 -6.67 -3.05 14.15
CA ASN A 47 -7.55 -3.72 15.11
C ASN A 47 -6.90 -4.96 15.76
N GLY A 48 -5.87 -5.53 15.14
CA GLY A 48 -5.16 -6.70 15.64
C GLY A 48 -4.07 -6.37 16.67
N PRO A 49 -3.31 -7.39 17.12
CA PRO A 49 -2.22 -7.23 18.10
C PRO A 49 -1.11 -6.29 17.61
N GLN A 50 -0.78 -6.34 16.31
CA GLN A 50 0.23 -5.47 15.68
C GLN A 50 -0.19 -3.99 15.68
N GLY A 51 -1.48 -3.70 15.85
CA GLY A 51 -2.02 -2.36 15.84
C GLY A 51 -1.93 -1.60 17.17
N VAL A 52 -1.61 -2.26 18.29
CA VAL A 52 -1.69 -1.64 19.63
C VAL A 52 -0.84 -0.37 19.73
N GLY A 53 0.45 -0.43 19.34
CA GLY A 53 1.33 0.75 19.33
C GLY A 53 0.97 1.74 18.20
N LEU A 54 0.68 1.22 17.01
CA LEU A 54 0.36 2.04 15.84
C LEU A 54 -0.90 2.89 16.00
N ARG A 55 -1.88 2.47 16.80
CA ARG A 55 -3.09 3.27 17.08
C ARG A 55 -2.82 4.57 17.84
N VAL A 56 -1.70 4.64 18.58
CA VAL A 56 -1.27 5.83 19.31
C VAL A 56 -0.47 6.75 18.40
N GLU A 57 0.34 6.17 17.51
CA GLU A 57 1.21 6.91 16.60
C GLU A 57 0.49 7.41 15.33
N ILE A 58 -0.49 6.63 14.84
CA ILE A 58 -1.19 6.87 13.58
C ILE A 58 -2.69 6.95 13.85
N PHE A 59 -3.38 7.87 13.16
CA PHE A 59 -4.81 8.08 13.28
C PHE A 59 -5.60 6.76 13.08
N TYR A 60 -6.18 6.23 14.15
CA TYR A 60 -6.94 4.98 14.15
C TYR A 60 -8.08 4.94 13.11
N GLN A 61 -8.70 6.10 12.84
CA GLN A 61 -9.74 6.25 11.84
C GLN A 61 -9.21 6.99 10.63
N CYS A 62 -8.27 6.42 9.89
CA CYS A 62 -7.80 7.02 8.63
C CYS A 62 -8.42 6.38 7.38
N GLN A 63 -8.42 7.13 6.28
CA GLN A 63 -8.70 6.66 4.94
C GLN A 63 -7.57 7.12 4.02
N PHE A 64 -7.05 6.21 3.21
CA PHE A 64 -6.09 6.58 2.18
C PHE A 64 -6.81 7.15 0.96
N VAL A 65 -6.31 8.28 0.47
CA VAL A 65 -6.88 9.05 -0.65
C VAL A 65 -5.76 9.46 -1.62
N GLY A 66 -6.12 10.09 -2.74
CA GLY A 66 -5.15 10.54 -3.75
C GLY A 66 -4.68 9.37 -4.62
N SER A 67 -3.38 9.11 -4.57
CA SER A 67 -2.70 8.05 -5.35
C SER A 67 -1.84 7.17 -4.44
N LEU A 68 -1.36 6.05 -4.98
CA LEU A 68 -0.35 5.23 -4.30
C LEU A 68 0.93 6.04 -4.03
N PRO A 69 1.79 5.59 -3.08
CA PRO A 69 3.08 6.21 -2.87
C PRO A 69 3.88 6.34 -4.18
N ALA A 70 4.67 7.41 -4.29
CA ALA A 70 5.41 7.70 -5.52
C ALA A 70 6.22 6.49 -6.01
N GLY A 71 6.03 6.15 -7.29
CA GLY A 71 6.69 5.02 -7.95
C GLY A 71 6.07 3.65 -7.70
N PHE A 72 4.93 3.58 -6.99
CA PHE A 72 4.11 2.37 -6.92
C PHE A 72 2.94 2.46 -7.90
N THR A 73 2.48 1.31 -8.39
CA THR A 73 1.38 1.26 -9.36
C THR A 73 0.48 0.07 -9.10
N HIS A 74 -0.83 0.32 -9.08
CA HIS A 74 -1.84 -0.72 -9.02
C HIS A 74 -2.04 -1.37 -10.39
N VAL A 75 -1.89 -2.68 -10.40
CA VAL A 75 -2.16 -3.54 -11.54
C VAL A 75 -3.23 -4.53 -11.10
N ARG A 76 -4.26 -4.68 -11.93
CA ARG A 76 -5.22 -5.76 -11.78
C ARG A 76 -4.77 -6.96 -12.57
N TYR A 77 -4.77 -8.10 -11.90
CA TYR A 77 -4.60 -9.41 -12.51
C TYR A 77 -5.95 -10.11 -12.60
N ASP A 78 -6.35 -10.53 -13.80
CA ASP A 78 -7.68 -11.11 -14.05
C ASP A 78 -7.62 -12.27 -15.05
N PRO A 79 -7.04 -13.43 -14.67
CA PRO A 79 -6.94 -14.59 -15.56
C PRO A 79 -8.24 -15.41 -15.65
N THR A 80 -9.15 -15.27 -14.68
CA THR A 80 -10.32 -16.15 -14.49
C THR A 80 -11.58 -15.42 -13.98
N GLY A 81 -11.61 -14.09 -14.00
CA GLY A 81 -12.66 -13.28 -13.37
C GLY A 81 -12.40 -12.95 -11.90
N ARG A 82 -11.35 -13.53 -11.29
CA ARG A 82 -10.92 -13.21 -9.93
C ARG A 82 -10.09 -11.92 -9.97
N ARG A 83 -10.55 -10.91 -9.22
CA ARG A 83 -9.87 -9.61 -9.10
C ARG A 83 -8.80 -9.69 -8.01
N ASP A 84 -7.56 -9.90 -8.42
CA ASP A 84 -6.42 -9.83 -7.50
C ASP A 84 -5.75 -8.46 -7.61
N LEU A 85 -5.59 -7.80 -6.46
CA LEU A 85 -4.85 -6.55 -6.31
C LEU A 85 -3.35 -6.83 -6.42
N ARG A 86 -2.66 -6.23 -7.40
CA ARG A 86 -1.20 -6.26 -7.47
C ARG A 86 -0.62 -4.87 -7.37
N ILE A 87 0.39 -4.69 -6.54
CA ILE A 87 1.09 -3.41 -6.38
C ILE A 87 2.54 -3.61 -6.77
N HIS A 88 2.92 -2.97 -7.87
CA HIS A 88 4.27 -2.96 -8.42
C HIS A 88 5.03 -1.73 -7.91
N GLY A 89 6.35 -1.77 -7.99
CA GLY A 89 7.21 -0.62 -7.71
C GLY A 89 8.26 -0.86 -6.62
N HIS A 90 8.13 -1.89 -5.78
CA HIS A 90 9.09 -2.13 -4.70
C HIS A 90 10.54 -2.25 -5.23
N PRO A 91 11.56 -1.64 -4.57
CA PRO A 91 12.96 -1.68 -5.01
C PRO A 91 13.54 -3.06 -5.31
N SER A 92 13.08 -4.11 -4.61
CA SER A 92 13.51 -5.49 -4.88
C SER A 92 12.95 -6.11 -6.17
N GLY A 93 12.09 -5.39 -6.90
CA GLY A 93 11.41 -5.87 -8.11
C GLY A 93 10.26 -6.85 -7.84
N ARG A 94 9.98 -7.17 -6.56
CA ARG A 94 8.87 -8.04 -6.16
C ARG A 94 7.54 -7.28 -6.14
N VAL A 95 6.45 -8.02 -6.31
CA VAL A 95 5.09 -7.49 -6.41
C VAL A 95 4.30 -7.88 -5.17
N TYR A 96 3.62 -6.91 -4.55
CA TYR A 96 2.65 -7.22 -3.49
C TYR A 96 1.37 -7.73 -4.13
N ILE A 97 0.87 -8.87 -3.67
CA ILE A 97 -0.29 -9.54 -4.25
C ILE A 97 -1.59 -9.28 -3.48
N SER A 98 -1.53 -8.42 -2.46
CA SER A 98 -2.68 -8.04 -1.65
C SER A 98 -2.41 -6.76 -0.85
N GLY A 99 -3.49 -6.11 -0.38
CA GLY A 99 -3.40 -4.95 0.51
C GLY A 99 -2.66 -5.27 1.81
N PRO A 100 -2.99 -6.38 2.52
CA PRO A 100 -2.26 -6.81 3.71
C PRO A 100 -0.75 -6.98 3.51
N ASP A 101 -0.31 -7.47 2.35
CA ASP A 101 1.12 -7.62 2.07
C ASP A 101 1.83 -6.26 1.96
N PHE A 102 1.13 -5.24 1.44
CA PHE A 102 1.70 -3.91 1.22
C PHE A 102 1.64 -3.00 2.45
N VAL A 103 0.68 -3.22 3.34
CA VAL A 103 0.45 -2.38 4.52
C VAL A 103 1.69 -2.15 5.39
N PRO A 104 2.55 -3.14 5.71
CA PRO A 104 3.75 -2.89 6.49
C PRO A 104 4.71 -1.89 5.83
N HIS A 105 4.78 -1.88 4.48
CA HIS A 105 5.58 -0.91 3.74
C HIS A 105 5.00 0.50 3.84
N ILE A 106 3.67 0.62 3.75
CA ILE A 106 2.97 1.89 3.96
C ILE A 106 3.22 2.43 5.37
N VAL A 107 3.12 1.58 6.40
CA VAL A 107 3.40 1.99 7.78
C VAL A 107 4.79 2.58 7.91
N TRP A 108 5.78 1.92 7.30
CA TRP A 108 7.16 2.39 7.30
C TRP A 108 7.31 3.76 6.60
N LEU A 109 6.69 3.94 5.44
CA LEU A 109 6.65 5.24 4.76
C LEU A 109 5.96 6.32 5.60
N MET A 110 4.82 5.99 6.24
CA MET A 110 4.07 6.91 7.10
C MET A 110 4.83 7.31 8.35
N ARG A 111 5.68 6.43 8.88
CA ARG A 111 6.63 6.72 9.96
C ARG A 111 7.87 7.46 9.48
N LEU A 112 7.88 7.98 8.25
CA LEU A 112 9.01 8.72 7.67
C LEU A 112 10.32 7.92 7.71
N ARG A 113 10.24 6.58 7.59
CA ARG A 113 11.39 5.68 7.54
C ARG A 113 12.30 5.74 8.77
N LEU A 114 11.74 6.04 9.94
CA LEU A 114 12.50 6.16 11.19
C LEU A 114 13.13 4.82 11.66
N ASP A 115 12.54 3.68 11.26
CA ASP A 115 12.98 2.33 11.62
C ASP A 115 13.18 1.45 10.37
N ASP A 116 13.61 0.20 10.54
CA ASP A 116 13.66 -0.78 9.47
C ASP A 116 12.26 -1.20 8.98
N CYS A 117 12.09 -1.29 7.66
CA CYS A 117 10.83 -1.73 7.08
C CYS A 117 10.55 -3.21 7.37
N GLN A 118 9.35 -3.50 7.85
CA GLN A 118 8.91 -4.85 8.24
C GLN A 118 8.09 -5.54 7.13
N CYS A 119 8.09 -5.00 5.91
CA CYS A 119 7.42 -5.66 4.80
C CYS A 119 8.21 -6.90 4.35
N ARG A 120 7.54 -7.83 3.68
CA ARG A 120 8.12 -9.10 3.23
C ARG A 120 9.31 -8.95 2.25
N PHE A 121 9.48 -7.78 1.64
CA PHE A 121 10.40 -7.58 0.53
C PHE A 121 11.61 -6.68 0.84
N CYS A 122 11.64 -6.06 2.02
CA CYS A 122 12.82 -5.42 2.59
C CYS A 122 13.66 -6.47 3.31
#